data_AF-A0A7V0UKV7-F1
#
_entry.id   AF-A0A7V0UKV7-F1
#
_cell.length_a   1.000
_cell.length_b   1.000
_cell.length_c   1.000
_cell.angle_alpha   90.00
_cell.angle_beta   90.00
_cell.angle_gamma   90.00
#
_symmetry.space_group_name_H-M   'P 1'
#
loop_
_entity.id
_entity.type
_entity.pdbx_description
1 polymer ?
#
loop_
_entity_poly.entity_id
_entity_poly.type
_entity_poly.pdbx_seq_one_letter_code
_entity_poly.pdbx_strand_id
1 'polypeptide(L)' 'MREHDDIVTEDLLEEGPRAGDVGDVVHIHPNQTAYDVEFKGDGQTVVATVLPSQLRAAR' A
#
# COMPACT_ATOMS: atom_id res chain seq x y z
N MET A 1 -6.96 -6.29 15.54
CA MET A 1 -6.48 -5.99 14.18
C MET A 1 -5.20 -5.21 14.37
N ARG A 2 -4.05 -5.72 13.93
CA ARG A 2 -2.80 -4.96 13.94
C ARG A 2 -2.71 -4.33 12.56
N GLU A 3 -2.82 -3.01 12.51
CA GLU A 3 -2.49 -2.23 11.32
C GLU A 3 -0.98 -2.40 11.08
N HIS A 4 -0.63 -2.80 9.87
CA HIS A 4 0.75 -2.85 9.41
C HIS A 4 0.97 -1.55 8.64
N ASP A 5 1.74 -0.65 9.24
CA ASP A 5 2.21 0.55 8.54
C ASP A 5 3.21 0.07 7.47
N ASP A 6 2.79 0.03 6.20
CA ASP A 6 3.65 -0.35 5.08
C ASP A 6 3.92 0.85 4.17
N ILE A 7 5.17 0.96 3.70
CA ILE A 7 5.65 2.05 2.84
C ILE A 7 5.72 1.55 1.41
N VAL A 8 5.14 2.30 0.47
CA VAL A 8 5.30 2.05 -0.96
C VAL A 8 6.68 2.56 -1.41
N THR A 9 7.40 1.75 -2.17
CA THR A 9 8.78 2.08 -2.60
C THR A 9 8.90 2.60 -4.03
N GLU A 10 7.80 2.61 -4.80
CA GLU A 10 7.77 3.01 -6.21
C GLU A 10 6.48 3.76 -6.53
N ASP A 11 6.50 4.67 -7.51
CA ASP A 11 5.30 5.40 -7.92
C ASP A 11 4.27 4.46 -8.57
N LEU A 12 3.04 4.47 -8.06
CA LEU A 12 1.90 3.74 -8.62
C LEU A 12 1.10 4.72 -9.49
N LEU A 13 1.65 5.00 -10.66
CA LEU A 13 1.24 6.12 -11.54
C LEU A 13 -0.20 6.04 -12.07
N GLU A 14 -0.92 4.94 -11.87
CA GLU A 14 -2.36 4.80 -12.20
C GLU A 14 -3.29 5.01 -11.01
N GLU A 15 -2.80 4.76 -9.79
CA GLU A 15 -3.62 4.70 -8.58
C GLU A 15 -3.49 6.00 -7.76
N GLY A 16 -2.40 6.77 -7.93
CA GLY A 16 -2.15 8.01 -7.21
C GLY A 16 -1.06 7.98 -6.12
N PRO A 17 -0.79 6.85 -5.41
CA PRO A 17 0.28 6.78 -4.43
C PRO A 17 1.66 6.92 -5.07
N ARG A 18 2.56 7.62 -4.36
CA ARG A 18 3.95 7.84 -4.75
C ARG A 18 4.90 7.06 -3.86
N ALA A 19 6.12 6.87 -4.35
CA ALA A 19 7.19 6.33 -3.53
C ALA A 19 7.36 7.14 -2.23
N GLY A 20 7.31 6.46 -1.09
CA GLY A 20 7.40 7.06 0.24
C GLY A 20 6.05 7.28 0.93
N ASP A 21 4.93 7.11 0.24
CA ASP A 21 3.61 7.14 0.88
C ASP A 21 3.44 5.92 1.80
N VAL A 22 2.84 6.17 2.96
CA VAL A 22 2.53 5.14 3.97
C VAL A 22 1.07 4.76 3.84
N GLY A 23 0.79 3.46 3.82
CA GLY A 23 -0.57 2.94 3.75
C GLY A 23 -0.75 1.69 4.61
N ASP A 24 -2.02 1.34 4.82
CA ASP A 24 -2.44 0.20 5.62
C ASP A 24 -2.76 -0.98 4.70
N VAL A 25 -2.13 -2.14 4.88
CA VAL A 25 -2.56 -3.36 4.16
C VAL A 25 -3.94 -3.80 4.65
N VAL A 26 -4.94 -3.73 3.77
CA VAL A 26 -6.33 -4.10 4.05
C VAL A 26 -6.70 -5.47 3.49
N HIS A 27 -5.98 -5.96 2.47
CA HIS A 27 -6.15 -7.30 1.92
C HIS A 27 -4.83 -7.94 1.48
N ILE A 28 -4.71 -9.26 1.66
CA ILE A 28 -3.59 -10.06 1.19
C ILE A 28 -4.14 -11.09 0.21
N HIS A 29 -3.69 -11.03 -1.04
CA HIS A 29 -4.11 -11.99 -2.07
C HIS A 29 -3.53 -13.39 -1.81
N PRO A 30 -4.14 -14.48 -2.32
CA PRO A 30 -3.66 -15.85 -2.11
C PRO A 30 -2.18 -16.01 -2.46
N ASN A 31 -1.46 -16.80 -1.65
CA ASN A 31 -0.01 -16.99 -1.80
C ASN A 31 0.82 -15.71 -1.73
N GLN A 32 0.28 -14.61 -1.15
CA GLN A 32 0.97 -13.32 -1.03
C GLN A 32 1.43 -12.78 -2.38
N THR A 33 0.65 -12.98 -3.44
CA THR A 33 1.01 -12.50 -4.79
C THR A 33 0.85 -10.99 -4.93
N ALA A 34 -0.01 -10.38 -4.11
CA ALA A 34 -0.28 -8.95 -4.07
C ALA A 34 -0.93 -8.55 -2.74
N TYR A 35 -0.97 -7.24 -2.49
CA TYR A 35 -1.61 -6.62 -1.34
C TYR A 35 -2.51 -5.48 -1.80
N ASP A 36 -3.69 -5.34 -1.22
CA ASP A 36 -4.47 -4.11 -1.37
C ASP A 36 -4.12 -3.22 -0.18
N VAL A 37 -3.66 -2.00 -0.48
CA VAL A 37 -3.18 -1.03 0.49
C VAL A 37 -4.04 0.21 0.44
N GLU A 38 -4.52 0.63 1.61
CA GLU A 38 -5.29 1.85 1.79
C GLU A 38 -4.36 3.03 2.09
N PHE A 39 -4.42 4.07 1.26
CA PHE A 39 -3.70 5.33 1.44
C PHE A 39 -4.67 6.43 1.83
N LYS A 40 -4.28 7.23 2.84
CA LYS A 40 -5.05 8.37 3.35
C LYS A 40 -4.32 9.65 2.97
N GLY A 41 -4.90 10.48 2.10
CA GLY A 41 -4.32 11.75 1.65
C GLY A 41 -5.38 12.74 1.21
N ASP A 42 -5.20 14.03 1.50
CA ASP A 42 -6.08 15.13 1.08
C ASP A 42 -7.59 14.94 1.35
N GLY A 43 -7.92 14.20 2.42
CA GLY A 43 -9.31 13.88 2.79
C GLY A 43 -9.98 12.83 1.89
N GLN A 44 -9.21 12.16 1.03
CA GLN A 44 -9.64 11.04 0.21
C GLN A 44 -8.92 9.75 0.63
N THR A 45 -9.60 8.64 0.40
CA THR A 45 -9.06 7.30 0.59
C THR A 45 -8.89 6.66 -0.78
N VAL A 46 -7.68 6.19 -1.06
CA VAL A 46 -7.36 5.45 -2.28
C VAL A 46 -6.94 4.04 -1.88
N VAL A 47 -7.43 3.04 -2.58
CA VAL A 47 -6.98 1.65 -2.41
C VAL A 47 -6.27 1.22 -3.67
N ALA A 48 -5.01 0.83 -3.55
CA ALA A 48 -4.19 0.36 -4.66
C ALA A 48 -3.74 -1.08 -4.43
N THR A 49 -3.73 -1.89 -5.49
CA THR A 49 -3.13 -3.23 -5.46
C THR A 49 -1.64 -3.12 -5.79
N VAL A 50 -0.79 -3.66 -4.92
CA VAL A 50 0.68 -3.57 -5.02
C VAL A 50 1.33 -4.94 -4.95
N LEU A 51 2.49 -5.07 -5.60
CA LEU A 51 3.29 -6.28 -5.53
C LEU A 51 4.09 -6.34 -4.21
N PRO A 52 4.47 -7.54 -3.73
CA PRO A 52 5.32 -7.68 -2.54
C PRO A 52 6.64 -6.93 -2.63
N SER A 53 7.21 -6.79 -3.84
CA SER A 53 8.45 -6.05 -4.07
C SER A 53 8.30 -4.53 -3.97
N GLN A 54 7.06 -4.02 -3.98
CA GLN A 54 6.74 -2.59 -3.94
C GLN A 54 6.36 -2.11 -2.54
N LEU A 55 6.26 -3.02 -1.56
CA LEU A 55 6.00 -2.71 -0.17
C LEU A 55 7.21 -2.99 0.70
N ARG A 56 7.34 -2.17 1.74
CA ARG A 56 8.28 -2.38 2.82
C ARG A 56 7.64 -2.00 4.13
N ALA A 57 7.74 -2.86 5.14
CA ALA A 57 7.32 -2.54 6.50
C ALA A 57 7.95 -1.23 6.99
N ALA A 58 7.12 -0.27 7.39
CA ALA A 58 7.55 0.87 8.15
C ALA A 58 8.11 0.37 9.50
N ARG A 59 9.20 1.00 9.95
CA ARG A 59 9.85 0.66 11.23
C ARG A 59 9.46 1.66 12.29
#